data_AF-A0A9Q9IJQ0-F1
#
_entry.id   AF-A0A9Q9IJQ0-F1
#
_cell.length_a   1.000
_cell.length_b   1.000
_cell.length_c   1.000
_cell.angle_alpha   90.00
_cell.angle_beta   90.00
_cell.angle_gamma   90.00
#
_symmetry.space_group_name_H-M   'P 1'
#
loop_
_entity.id
_entity.type
_entity.pdbx_description
1 polymer ?
#
loop_
_entity_poly.entity_id
_entity_poly.type
_entity_poly.pdbx_seq_one_letter_code
_entity_poly.pdbx_strand_id
1 'polypeptide(L)'
;MEYPDLSPYGYSDFPVPMVNVGWLGPTGGIPADLELRAAAITDLASWKDPRALAALLHAAYDEPLAGCAGGDIGEALAALQPHAFTPDLRAEPLPEWVRWGFEHALRQP
;
A
#
# COMPACT_ATOMS: atom_id res chain seq x y z
N MET A 1 19.47 33.83 1.21
CA MET A 1 18.97 32.45 1.28
C MET A 1 17.52 32.53 0.87
N GLU A 2 17.25 32.30 -0.41
CA GLU A 2 15.90 32.43 -0.98
C GLU A 2 15.19 31.08 -0.83
N TYR A 3 14.01 31.09 -0.20
CA TYR A 3 13.15 29.92 -0.12
C TYR A 3 12.33 29.86 -1.42
N PRO A 4 12.40 28.77 -2.21
CA PRO A 4 11.56 28.63 -3.39
C PRO A 4 10.10 28.50 -2.94
N ASP A 5 9.25 29.38 -3.48
CA ASP A 5 7.82 29.39 -3.23
C ASP A 5 7.17 28.15 -3.90
N LEU A 6 6.64 27.25 -3.06
CA LEU A 6 5.99 26.01 -3.47
C LEU A 6 4.47 26.17 -3.71
N SER A 7 3.98 27.41 -3.74
CA SER A 7 2.59 27.75 -4.04
C SER A 7 2.03 27.32 -5.42
N PRO A 8 2.82 27.00 -6.49
CA PRO A 8 2.20 26.65 -7.77
C PRO A 8 1.72 25.18 -7.87
N TYR A 9 1.98 24.31 -6.90
CA TYR A 9 1.48 22.93 -6.91
C TYR A 9 0.09 22.85 -6.27
N GLY A 10 -0.93 23.29 -7.03
CA GLY A 10 -2.33 23.11 -6.66
C GLY A 10 -2.67 21.63 -6.51
N TYR A 11 -2.93 21.19 -5.28
CA TYR A 11 -3.30 19.83 -4.90
C TYR A 11 -4.73 19.41 -5.32
N SER A 12 -5.37 20.17 -6.20
CA SER A 12 -6.83 20.17 -6.33
C SER A 12 -7.39 19.39 -7.52
N ASP A 13 -6.58 19.07 -8.54
CA ASP A 13 -7.11 18.58 -9.84
C ASP A 13 -6.37 17.37 -10.45
N PHE A 14 -6.04 16.31 -9.67
CA PHE A 14 -5.57 15.06 -10.28
C PHE A 14 -6.15 13.79 -9.64
N PRO A 15 -6.66 12.83 -10.45
CA PRO A 15 -6.83 11.46 -10.00
C PRO A 15 -5.44 10.84 -9.98
N VAL A 16 -4.71 10.96 -8.87
CA VAL A 16 -3.32 10.51 -8.83
C VAL A 16 -3.29 8.98 -9.02
N PRO A 17 -2.74 8.44 -10.12
CA PRO A 17 -2.41 7.03 -10.15
C PRO A 17 -1.36 6.81 -9.07
N MET A 18 -1.66 5.94 -8.09
CA MET A 18 -0.75 5.54 -7.01
C MET A 18 0.44 4.70 -7.54
N VAL A 19 1.11 5.19 -8.56
CA VAL A 19 2.36 4.62 -9.11
C VAL A 19 3.55 5.54 -8.78
N ASN A 20 3.30 6.75 -8.28
CA ASN A 20 4.30 7.82 -8.32
C ASN A 20 4.57 8.57 -7.01
N VAL A 21 4.22 8.04 -5.83
CA VAL A 21 4.83 8.58 -4.59
C VAL A 21 6.17 7.88 -4.36
N GLY A 22 7.06 8.17 -5.32
CA GLY A 22 8.44 7.73 -5.57
C GLY A 22 9.10 8.53 -6.74
N TRP A 23 8.47 9.62 -7.18
CA TRP A 23 8.98 10.97 -7.49
C TRP A 23 10.10 11.29 -8.51
N LEU A 24 10.61 10.39 -9.34
CA LEU A 24 11.16 10.79 -10.64
C LEU A 24 10.77 9.70 -11.64
N GLY A 25 10.30 10.11 -12.82
CA GLY A 25 9.77 9.22 -13.85
C GLY A 25 10.76 8.12 -14.30
N PRO A 26 10.42 7.36 -15.35
CA PRO A 26 11.13 6.13 -15.76
C PRO A 26 12.63 6.28 -16.07
N THR A 27 13.17 7.49 -16.04
CA THR A 27 14.58 7.82 -16.31
C THR A 27 15.29 8.60 -15.19
N GLY A 28 14.67 8.79 -14.02
CA GLY A 28 15.29 9.55 -12.93
C GLY A 28 14.93 9.15 -11.50
N GLY A 29 13.89 8.33 -11.28
CA GLY A 29 13.57 7.80 -9.95
C GLY A 29 14.79 7.11 -9.38
N ILE A 30 15.30 7.56 -8.23
CA ILE A 30 15.96 6.57 -7.37
C ILE A 30 14.83 5.57 -7.10
N PRO A 31 14.91 4.32 -7.61
CA PRO A 31 13.90 3.34 -7.27
C PRO A 31 13.90 3.28 -5.75
N ALA A 32 12.83 3.76 -5.13
CA ALA A 32 12.68 3.60 -3.70
C ALA A 32 12.92 2.12 -3.44
N ASP A 33 13.85 1.84 -2.52
CA ASP A 33 14.23 0.48 -2.15
C ASP A 33 12.96 -0.37 -2.01
N LEU A 34 12.98 -1.61 -2.53
CA LEU A 34 11.81 -2.47 -2.49
C LEU A 34 11.30 -2.62 -1.04
N GLU A 35 12.21 -2.61 -0.06
CA GLU A 35 11.90 -2.61 1.37
C GLU A 35 11.19 -1.32 1.81
N LEU A 36 11.64 -0.16 1.32
CA LEU A 36 11.01 1.13 1.62
C LEU A 36 9.61 1.22 1.02
N ARG A 37 9.42 0.71 -0.21
CA ARG A 37 8.11 0.64 -0.86
C ARG A 37 7.17 -0.30 -0.13
N ALA A 38 7.68 -1.46 0.30
CA ALA A 38 6.92 -2.42 1.10
C ALA A 38 6.46 -1.80 2.42
N ALA A 39 7.37 -1.16 3.16
CA ALA A 39 7.06 -0.49 4.42
C ALA A 39 6.03 0.64 4.24
N ALA A 40 6.16 1.43 3.17
CA ALA A 40 5.19 2.48 2.88
C ALA A 40 3.79 1.93 2.55
N ILE A 41 3.71 0.79 1.84
CA ILE A 41 2.45 0.16 1.48
C ILE A 41 1.75 -0.44 2.69
N THR A 42 2.48 -1.12 3.58
CA THR A 42 1.89 -1.75 4.77
C THR A 42 1.38 -0.70 5.77
N ASP A 43 2.04 0.46 5.87
CA ASP A 43 1.60 1.58 6.71
C ASP A 43 0.27 2.21 6.26
N LEU A 44 -0.14 2.02 5.00
CA LEU A 44 -1.41 2.54 4.47
C LEU A 44 -2.63 2.03 5.26
N ALA A 45 -2.55 0.84 5.88
CA ALA A 45 -3.63 0.32 6.70
C ALA A 45 -4.03 1.27 7.85
N SER A 46 -3.07 2.06 8.36
CA SER A 46 -3.32 3.05 9.41
C SER A 46 -4.30 4.17 8.99
N TRP A 47 -4.43 4.41 7.68
CA TRP A 47 -5.30 5.47 7.15
C TRP A 47 -6.78 5.11 7.19
N LYS A 48 -7.11 3.81 7.28
CA LYS A 48 -8.49 3.31 7.37
C LYS A 48 -9.38 3.85 6.25
N ASP A 49 -8.80 3.91 5.05
CA ASP A 49 -9.41 4.51 3.86
C ASP A 49 -9.61 3.43 2.77
N PRO A 50 -10.72 3.44 2.01
CA PRO A 50 -10.93 2.51 0.90
C PRO A 50 -9.81 2.51 -0.15
N ARG A 51 -9.11 3.63 -0.33
CA ARG A 51 -7.96 3.74 -1.25
C ARG A 51 -6.73 2.99 -0.72
N ALA A 52 -6.56 2.93 0.60
CA ALA A 52 -5.51 2.12 1.21
C ALA A 52 -5.78 0.62 0.98
N LEU A 53 -7.04 0.18 1.10
CA LEU A 53 -7.44 -1.18 0.76
C LEU A 53 -7.09 -1.50 -0.71
N ALA A 54 -7.45 -0.61 -1.64
CA ALA A 54 -7.15 -0.80 -3.06
C ALA A 54 -5.64 -0.88 -3.33
N ALA A 55 -4.84 -0.05 -2.66
CA ALA A 55 -3.38 -0.08 -2.76
C ALA A 55 -2.79 -1.40 -2.25
N LEU A 56 -3.23 -1.86 -1.07
CA LEU A 56 -2.78 -3.11 -0.47
C LEU A 56 -3.18 -4.32 -1.30
N LEU A 57 -4.42 -4.35 -1.82
CA LEU A 57 -4.86 -5.40 -2.74
C LEU A 57 -4.03 -5.40 -4.02
N HIS A 58 -3.70 -4.23 -4.57
CA HIS A 58 -2.83 -4.17 -5.74
C HIS A 58 -1.42 -4.69 -5.43
N ALA A 59 -0.83 -4.28 -4.31
CA ALA A 59 0.48 -4.73 -3.86
C ALA A 59 0.52 -6.24 -3.55
N ALA A 60 -0.59 -6.82 -3.07
CA ALA A 60 -0.70 -8.25 -2.83
C ALA A 60 -0.47 -9.10 -4.10
N TYR A 61 -0.76 -8.55 -5.29
CA TYR A 61 -0.54 -9.23 -6.58
C TYR A 61 0.64 -8.67 -7.37
N ASP A 62 1.35 -7.67 -6.85
CA ASP A 62 2.62 -7.20 -7.42
C ASP A 62 3.72 -8.17 -6.96
N GLU A 63 4.23 -9.01 -7.87
CA GLU A 63 5.18 -10.08 -7.50
C GLU A 63 6.40 -9.58 -6.69
N PRO A 64 7.07 -8.46 -7.05
CA PRO A 64 8.15 -7.92 -6.25
C PRO A 64 7.74 -7.58 -4.82
N LEU A 65 6.63 -6.87 -4.62
CA LEU A 65 6.15 -6.47 -3.30
C LEU A 65 5.63 -7.66 -2.49
N ALA A 66 4.86 -8.55 -3.11
CA ALA A 66 4.34 -9.75 -2.48
C ALA A 66 5.46 -10.73 -2.09
N GLY A 67 6.50 -10.84 -2.92
CA GLY A 67 7.70 -11.63 -2.60
C GLY A 67 8.54 -11.02 -1.48
N CYS A 68 8.60 -9.70 -1.39
CA CYS A 68 9.36 -8.99 -0.35
C CYS A 68 8.64 -8.95 1.01
N ALA A 69 7.33 -8.67 1.02
CA ALA A 69 6.58 -8.33 2.22
C ALA A 69 5.15 -8.91 2.23
N GLY A 70 4.94 -10.07 1.59
CA GLY A 70 3.62 -10.68 1.48
C GLY A 70 2.93 -10.88 2.84
N GLY A 71 3.66 -11.36 3.84
CA GLY A 71 3.14 -11.51 5.21
C GLY A 71 2.61 -10.19 5.77
N ASP A 72 3.44 -9.14 5.77
CA ASP A 72 3.09 -7.82 6.30
C ASP A 72 1.93 -7.17 5.51
N ILE A 73 1.87 -7.36 4.20
CA ILE A 73 0.72 -6.92 3.37
C ILE A 73 -0.55 -7.64 3.81
N GLY A 74 -0.46 -8.94 4.13
CA GLY A 74 -1.56 -9.72 4.68
C GLY A 74 -2.05 -9.20 6.02
N GLU A 75 -1.13 -8.90 6.94
CA GLU A 75 -1.46 -8.32 8.25
C GLU A 75 -2.12 -6.94 8.11
N ALA A 76 -1.59 -6.10 7.23
CA ALA A 76 -2.14 -4.79 6.91
C ALA A 76 -3.57 -4.89 6.33
N LEU A 77 -3.84 -5.87 5.46
CA LEU A 77 -5.19 -6.16 4.97
C LEU A 77 -6.13 -6.61 6.11
N ALA A 78 -5.66 -7.47 7.02
CA ALA A 78 -6.45 -7.94 8.16
C ALA A 78 -6.82 -6.78 9.10
N ALA A 79 -5.92 -5.81 9.30
CA ALA A 79 -6.19 -4.62 10.09
C ALA A 79 -7.33 -3.76 9.54
N LEU A 80 -7.60 -3.83 8.23
CA LEU A 80 -8.72 -3.11 7.60
C LEU A 80 -10.06 -3.84 7.70
N GLN A 81 -10.07 -5.14 8.01
CA GLN A 81 -11.26 -6.00 8.03
C GLN A 81 -12.43 -5.48 8.89
N PRO A 82 -12.21 -4.83 10.06
CA PRO A 82 -13.30 -4.31 10.88
C PRO A 82 -14.08 -3.15 10.25
N HIS A 83 -13.62 -2.58 9.13
CA HIS A 83 -14.21 -1.38 8.55
C HIS A 83 -15.33 -1.69 7.56
N ALA A 84 -16.32 -0.78 7.47
CA ALA A 84 -17.51 -0.99 6.64
C ALA A 84 -17.23 -1.10 5.12
N PHE A 85 -16.05 -0.67 4.68
CA PHE A 85 -15.64 -0.72 3.27
C PHE A 85 -14.92 -2.02 2.86
N THR A 86 -14.80 -3.01 3.77
CA THR A 86 -14.21 -4.32 3.51
C THR A 86 -15.21 -5.49 3.59
N PRO A 87 -16.47 -5.39 3.11
CA PRO A 87 -17.46 -6.46 3.30
C PRO A 87 -17.07 -7.78 2.59
N ASP A 88 -16.29 -7.68 1.52
CA ASP A 88 -15.88 -8.81 0.68
C ASP A 88 -14.40 -9.20 0.85
N LEU A 89 -13.69 -8.60 1.81
CA LEU A 89 -12.29 -8.93 2.05
C LEU A 89 -12.19 -10.33 2.68
N ARG A 90 -11.57 -11.26 1.94
CA ARG A 90 -11.44 -12.68 2.31
C ARG A 90 -10.03 -13.17 2.05
N ALA A 91 -9.64 -14.23 2.76
CA ALA A 91 -8.29 -14.79 2.72
C ALA A 91 -8.04 -15.62 1.45
N GLU A 92 -9.05 -16.37 0.99
CA GLU A 92 -8.97 -17.35 -0.08
C GLU A 92 -8.43 -16.84 -1.43
N PRO A 93 -8.80 -15.63 -1.92
CA PRO A 93 -8.26 -15.14 -3.19
C PRO A 93 -6.81 -14.65 -3.08
N LEU A 94 -6.30 -14.40 -1.88
CA LEU A 94 -4.98 -13.78 -1.69
C LEU A 94 -3.84 -14.77 -2.03
N PRO A 95 -2.72 -14.29 -2.59
CA PRO A 95 -1.53 -15.11 -2.82
C PRO A 95 -0.98 -15.72 -1.53
N GLU A 96 -0.30 -16.86 -1.63
CA GLU A 96 0.04 -17.73 -0.49
C GLU A 96 0.59 -16.99 0.74
N TRP A 97 1.64 -16.18 0.55
CA TRP A 97 2.29 -15.45 1.64
C TRP A 97 1.41 -14.33 2.21
N VAL A 98 0.61 -13.68 1.36
CA VAL A 98 -0.36 -12.65 1.77
C VAL A 98 -1.51 -13.26 2.56
N ARG A 99 -2.05 -14.38 2.08
CA ARG A 99 -3.08 -15.14 2.78
C ARG A 99 -2.59 -15.61 4.15
N TRP A 100 -1.36 -16.13 4.22
CA TRP A 100 -0.76 -16.55 5.48
C TRP A 100 -0.73 -15.40 6.50
N GLY A 101 -0.23 -14.22 6.12
CA GLY A 101 -0.18 -13.05 7.00
C GLY A 101 -1.57 -12.57 7.44
N PHE A 102 -2.53 -12.54 6.51
CA PHE A 102 -3.91 -12.18 6.78
C PHE A 102 -4.56 -13.11 7.83
N GLU A 103 -4.47 -14.42 7.62
CA GLU A 103 -5.02 -15.42 8.55
C GLU A 103 -4.25 -15.45 9.87
N HIS A 104 -2.95 -15.15 9.86
CA HIS A 104 -2.13 -15.07 11.05
C HIS A 104 -2.58 -13.90 11.93
N ALA A 105 -2.71 -12.71 11.37
CA ALA A 105 -3.19 -11.51 12.07
C ALA A 105 -4.59 -11.72 12.66
N LEU A 106 -5.53 -12.32 11.92
CA LEU A 106 -6.88 -12.58 12.45
C LEU A 106 -6.92 -13.60 13.61
N ARG A 107 -5.87 -14.40 13.79
CA ARG A 107 -5.74 -15.36 14.89
C ARG A 107 -5.07 -14.77 16.13
N GLN A 108 -4.41 -13.62 16.01
CA GLN A 108 -3.79 -12.93 17.13
C GLN A 108 -4.78 -11.85 17.65
N PRO A 109 -5.19 -11.92 18.92
CA PRO A 109 -6.12 -10.95 19.51
C PRO A 109 -5.50 -9.57 19.76
#